data_AF-A0A378JQ17-F1
#
_entry.id   AF-A0A378JQ17-F1
#
_cell.length_a   1.000
_cell.length_b   1.000
_cell.length_c   1.000
_cell.angle_alpha   90.00
_cell.angle_beta   90.00
_cell.angle_gamma   90.00
#
_symmetry.space_group_name_H-M   'P 1'
#
loop_
_entity.id
_entity.type
_entity.pdbx_description
1 polymer ?
#
loop_
_entity_poly.entity_id
_entity_poly.type
_entity_poly.pdbx_seq_one_letter_code
_entity_poly.pdbx_strand_id
1 'polypeptide(L)' 'MQIPLSDDDKELIRLIDIQVEQLIEKQTPDHLIITTLFDFIPNVKCLVNATGEKKLQSYCSEYQHFNYFLQLIS' A
#
# COMPACT_ATOMS: atom_id res chain seq x y z
N MET A 1 16.97 -13.85 -5.78
CA MET A 1 17.60 -12.52 -5.62
C MET A 1 16.54 -11.60 -5.05
N GLN A 2 16.77 -11.01 -3.87
CA GLN A 2 15.81 -10.05 -3.29
C GLN A 2 16.10 -8.67 -3.89
N ILE A 3 15.18 -8.16 -4.69
CA ILE A 3 15.30 -6.83 -5.29
C ILE A 3 15.08 -5.80 -4.16
N PRO A 4 15.99 -4.84 -3.94
CA PRO A 4 15.68 -3.70 -3.07
C PRO A 4 14.56 -2.87 -3.73
N LEU A 5 13.57 -2.44 -2.95
CA LEU A 5 12.51 -1.53 -3.44
C LEU A 5 13.17 -0.31 -4.08
N SER A 6 12.71 0.03 -5.29
CA SER A 6 13.15 1.25 -5.96
C SER A 6 12.66 2.48 -5.18
N ASP A 7 13.21 3.65 -5.49
CA ASP A 7 12.68 4.88 -4.90
C ASP A 7 11.25 5.16 -5.38
N ASP A 8 10.89 4.75 -6.59
CA ASP A 8 9.51 4.79 -7.11
C ASP A 8 8.56 3.91 -6.27
N ASP A 9 8.99 2.70 -5.90
CA ASP A 9 8.19 1.79 -5.09
C ASP A 9 7.95 2.35 -3.67
N LYS A 10 8.97 2.97 -3.08
CA LYS A 10 8.84 3.63 -1.77
C LYS A 10 7.92 4.84 -1.84
N GLU A 11 8.03 5.62 -2.92
CA GLU A 11 7.14 6.75 -3.15
C GLU A 11 5.69 6.29 -3.32
N LEU A 12 5.46 5.20 -4.05
CA LEU A 12 4.14 4.57 -4.20
C LEU A 12 3.56 4.15 -2.83
N ILE A 13 4.34 3.43 -2.01
CA ILE A 13 3.91 3.01 -0.66
C ILE A 13 3.49 4.23 0.16
N ARG A 14 4.35 5.26 0.19
CA ARG A 14 4.10 6.49 0.96
C ARG A 14 2.87 7.25 0.46
N LEU A 15 2.69 7.33 -0.86
CA LEU A 15 1.55 8.03 -1.46
C LEU A 15 0.24 7.33 -1.10
N ILE A 16 0.20 6.00 -1.19
CA ILE A 16 -0.96 5.21 -0.80
C ILE A 16 -1.23 5.38 0.70
N ASP A 17 -0.22 5.31 1.56
CA ASP A 17 -0.39 5.50 3.00
C ASP A 17 -1.06 6.84 3.33
N ILE A 18 -0.58 7.94 2.75
CA ILE A 18 -1.15 9.28 2.93
C ILE A 18 -2.58 9.37 2.36
N GLN A 19 -2.85 8.78 1.19
CA GLN A 19 -4.19 8.83 0.63
C GLN A 19 -5.19 8.03 1.46
N VAL A 20 -4.79 6.85 1.96
CA VAL A 20 -5.64 6.02 2.81
C VAL A 20 -5.89 6.71 4.15
N GLU A 21 -4.87 7.33 4.75
CA GLU A 21 -5.01 8.16 5.96
C GLU A 21 -6.08 9.24 5.76
N GLN A 22 -5.96 10.05 4.70
CA GLN A 22 -6.93 11.11 4.41
C GLN A 22 -8.35 10.60 4.16
N LEU A 23 -8.49 9.41 3.57
CA LEU A 23 -9.80 8.81 3.33
C LEU A 23 -10.42 8.29 4.64
N ILE A 24 -9.61 7.70 5.52
CA ILE A 24 -10.03 7.27 6.86
C ILE A 24 -10.45 8.46 7.71
N GLU A 25 -9.68 9.56 7.70
CA GLU A 25 -10.02 10.80 8.41
C GLU A 25 -11.38 11.38 7.94
N LYS A 26 -11.69 11.21 6.65
CA LYS A 26 -12.99 11.60 6.07
C LYS A 26 -14.11 10.61 6.36
N GLN A 27 -13.86 9.56 7.15
CA GLN A 27 -14.80 8.46 7.43
C GLN A 27 -15.28 7.78 6.14
N THR A 28 -14.38 7.67 5.16
CA THR A 28 -14.68 6.99 3.90
C THR A 28 -14.79 5.49 4.17
N PRO A 29 -15.91 4.83 3.79
CA PRO A 29 -16.05 3.40 3.97
C PRO A 29 -15.08 2.61 3.08
N ASP A 30 -14.67 1.44 3.54
CA ASP A 30 -13.60 0.63 2.92
C ASP A 30 -13.78 0.38 1.42
N HIS A 31 -14.99 0.05 0.99
CA HIS A 31 -15.29 -0.19 -0.42
C HIS A 31 -15.00 1.04 -1.30
N LEU A 32 -15.21 2.26 -0.78
CA LEU A 32 -14.85 3.50 -1.48
C LEU A 32 -13.35 3.78 -1.44
N ILE A 33 -12.64 3.37 -0.38
CA ILE A 33 -11.17 3.44 -0.34
C ILE A 33 -10.58 2.56 -1.45
N ILE A 34 -11.05 1.31 -1.55
CA ILE A 34 -10.64 0.37 -2.61
C ILE A 34 -10.97 0.94 -3.99
N THR A 35 -12.17 1.50 -4.17
CA THR A 35 -12.58 2.08 -5.47
C THR A 35 -11.74 3.31 -5.84
N THR A 36 -11.40 4.16 -4.87
CA THR A 36 -10.59 5.37 -5.10
C THR A 36 -9.16 5.02 -5.49
N LEU A 37 -8.61 3.96 -4.89
CA LEU A 37 -7.24 3.51 -5.13
C LEU A 37 -7.16 2.34 -6.10
N PHE A 38 -8.23 2.08 -6.85
CA PHE A 38 -8.37 0.90 -7.70
C PHE A 38 -7.24 0.80 -8.74
N ASP A 39 -6.87 1.94 -9.34
CA ASP A 39 -5.81 2.01 -10.35
C ASP A 39 -4.42 1.69 -9.78
N PHE A 40 -4.23 1.79 -8.46
CA PHE A 40 -2.97 1.45 -7.80
C PHE A 40 -2.88 -0.03 -7.41
N ILE A 41 -3.99 -0.76 -7.34
CA ILE A 41 -4.03 -2.18 -6.95
C ILE A 41 -3.05 -3.05 -7.77
N PRO A 42 -2.99 -2.94 -9.12
CA PRO A 42 -2.04 -3.73 -9.91
C PRO A 42 -0.59 -3.47 -9.52
N ASN A 43 -0.24 -2.20 -9.28
CA ASN A 43 1.12 -1.80 -8.89
C ASN A 43 1.47 -2.33 -7.49
N VAL A 44 0.54 -2.24 -6.55
CA VAL A 44 0.73 -2.79 -5.19
C VAL A 44 0.90 -4.31 -5.22
N LYS A 45 0.09 -5.03 -5.99
CA LYS A 45 0.23 -6.48 -6.14
C LYS A 45 1.57 -6.86 -6.77
N CYS A 46 2.03 -6.10 -7.77
CA CYS A 46 3.35 -6.28 -8.36
C CYS A 46 4.46 -6.06 -7.32
N LEU A 47 4.38 -4.97 -6.55
CA LEU A 47 5.33 -4.63 -5.50
C LEU A 47 5.41 -5.70 -4.41
N VAL A 48 4.26 -6.20 -3.93
CA VAL A 48 4.18 -7.27 -2.93
C VAL A 48 4.80 -8.57 -3.46
N ASN A 49 4.56 -8.91 -4.73
CA ASN A 49 5.15 -10.10 -5.34
C ASN A 49 6.65 -9.96 -5.59
N ALA A 50 7.12 -8.75 -5.93
CA ALA A 50 8.53 -8.46 -6.18
C ALA A 50 9.34 -8.32 -4.87
N THR A 51 8.69 -7.85 -3.80
CA THR A 51 9.30 -7.59 -2.50
C THR A 51 9.14 -8.80 -1.60
N GLY A 52 10.24 -9.43 -1.19
CA GLY A 52 10.17 -10.56 -0.26
C GLY A 52 9.46 -10.20 1.06
N GLU A 53 8.67 -11.13 1.59
CA GLU A 53 7.75 -10.96 2.74
C GLU A 53 8.38 -10.21 3.93
N LYS A 54 9.65 -10.50 4.25
CA LYS A 54 10.37 -9.86 5.37
C LYS A 54 10.57 -8.35 5.20
N LYS A 55 10.83 -7.88 3.98
CA LYS A 55 10.99 -6.45 3.72
C LYS A 55 9.64 -5.76 3.74
N LEU A 56 8.64 -6.36 3.10
CA LEU A 56 7.28 -5.86 3.10
C LEU A 56 6.76 -5.67 4.53
N GLN A 57 7.03 -6.60 5.44
CA GLN A 57 6.66 -6.48 6.85
C GLN A 57 7.22 -5.23 7.54
N SER A 58 8.46 -4.84 7.22
CA SER A 58 9.06 -3.62 7.75
C SER A 58 8.29 -2.38 7.26
N TYR A 59 7.93 -2.34 5.98
CA TYR A 59 7.13 -1.23 5.43
C TYR A 59 5.70 -1.23 5.95
N CYS A 60 5.07 -2.39 6.12
CA CYS A 60 3.76 -2.49 6.75
C CYS A 60 3.75 -1.97 8.20
N SER A 61 4.89 -2.06 8.90
CA SER A 61 5.02 -1.54 10.26
C SER A 61 5.25 -0.02 10.28
N GLU A 62 5.93 0.52 9.27
CA GLU A 62 6.19 1.96 9.12
C GLU A 62 4.99 2.72 8.53
N TYR A 63 4.29 2.11 7.58
CA TYR A 63 3.15 2.65 6.83
C TYR A 63 1.89 1.84 7.16
N GLN A 64 1.27 2.17 8.30
CA GLN A 64 0.13 1.43 8.84
C GLN A 64 -1.13 1.52 7.95
N HIS A 65 -1.33 2.63 7.25
CA HIS A 65 -2.48 2.84 6.37
C HIS A 65 -2.28 2.12 5.04
N PHE A 66 -1.04 2.07 4.55
CA PHE A 66 -0.68 1.18 3.45
C PHE A 66 -0.94 -0.30 3.81
N ASN A 67 -0.55 -0.73 5.02
CA ASN A 67 -0.85 -2.09 5.48
C ASN A 67 -2.36 -2.33 5.58
N TYR A 68 -3.13 -1.36 6.06
CA TYR A 68 -4.59 -1.44 6.07
C TYR A 68 -5.15 -1.64 4.66
N PHE A 69 -4.69 -0.84 3.70
CA PHE A 69 -5.09 -0.99 2.30
C PHE A 69 -4.71 -2.36 1.72
N LEU A 70 -3.51 -2.87 2.04
CA LEU A 70 -3.11 -4.22 1.66
C LEU A 70 -4.08 -5.29 2.18
N GLN A 71 -4.55 -5.16 3.42
CA GLN A 71 -5.53 -6.07 4.00
C GLN A 71 -6.91 -5.98 3.31
N LEU A 72 -7.28 -4.80 2.81
CA LEU A 72 -8.53 -4.62 2.06
C LEU A 72 -8.52 -5.28 0.67
N ILE A 73 -7.35 -5.44 0.06
CA ILE A 73 -7.20 -5.97 -1.31
C ILE A 73 -6.60 -7.39 -1.38
N SER A 74 -6.31 -8.00 -0.22
CA SER A 74 -5.78 -9.36 -0.05
C SER A 74 -6.85 -10.42 -0.21
#